data_AF-A0A2M8RZA2-F1
#
_entry.id   AF-A0A2M8RZA2-F1
#
_cell.length_a   1.000
_cell.length_b   1.000
_cell.length_c   1.000
_cell.angle_alpha   90.00
_cell.angle_beta   90.00
_cell.angle_gamma   90.00
#
_symmetry.space_group_name_H-M   'P 1'
#
loop_
_entity.id
_entity.type
_entity.pdbx_description
1 polymer ?
#
loop_
_entity_poly.entity_id
_entity_poly.type
_entity_poly.pdbx_seq_one_letter_code
_entity_poly.pdbx_strand_id
1 'polypeptide(L)' 'MLISDIHREYNPTKGRSLMAHIRRTRHIMMPSHRSCFSYSIFGSRISPFHSFI' A
#
# COMPACT_ATOMS: atom_id res chain seq x y z
N MET A 1 24.13 -0.33 -3.49
CA MET A 1 23.28 -0.51 -4.70
C MET A 1 21.96 -1.10 -4.21
N LEU A 2 20.95 -0.32 -3.86
CA LEU A 2 19.90 0.15 -4.77
C LEU A 2 19.17 1.32 -4.08
N ILE A 3 19.81 2.50 -4.03
CA ILE A 3 19.25 3.72 -3.42
C ILE A 3 18.75 4.71 -4.50
N SER A 4 18.90 4.44 -5.80
CA SER A 4 18.98 5.54 -6.76
C SER A 4 17.79 5.75 -7.71
N ASP A 5 16.72 4.95 -7.70
CA ASP A 5 15.71 5.01 -8.80
C ASP A 5 14.27 5.36 -8.39
N ILE A 6 14.02 5.70 -7.12
CA ILE A 6 12.69 6.26 -6.73
C ILE A 6 12.63 7.78 -6.98
N HIS A 7 13.77 8.43 -7.19
CA HIS A 7 13.82 9.84 -7.60
C HIS A 7 13.69 10.01 -9.11
N ARG A 8 12.85 9.17 -9.74
CA ARG A 8 12.40 9.41 -11.11
C ARG A 8 11.53 10.66 -11.04
N GLU A 9 12.17 11.79 -11.31
CA GLU A 9 11.55 13.11 -11.37
C GLU A 9 10.32 13.02 -12.26
N TYR A 10 9.15 12.93 -11.62
CA TYR A 10 7.88 12.84 -12.30
C TYR A 10 7.67 14.18 -12.99
N ASN A 11 7.99 14.23 -14.28
CA ASN A 11 7.68 15.34 -15.17
C ASN A 11 6.32 15.08 -15.81
N PRO A 12 5.22 15.67 -15.30
CA PRO A 12 3.88 15.40 -15.82
C PRO A 12 3.64 15.99 -17.21
N THR A 13 4.37 17.04 -17.58
CA THR A 13 4.16 18.05 -18.65
C THR A 13 2.76 18.31 -19.23
N LYS A 14 1.67 17.88 -18.56
CA LYS A 14 0.39 18.57 -18.30
C LYS A 14 -0.66 17.57 -17.76
N GLY A 15 -0.62 17.33 -16.44
CA GLY A 15 -1.85 17.15 -15.64
C GLY A 15 -2.46 15.75 -15.47
N ARG A 16 -1.86 14.65 -15.94
CA ARG A 16 -2.48 13.31 -15.78
C ARG A 16 -1.66 12.37 -14.90
N SER A 17 -2.21 12.02 -13.73
CA SER A 17 -1.67 11.01 -12.83
C SER A 17 -1.49 9.65 -13.52
N LEU A 18 -0.41 8.92 -13.21
CA LEU A 18 -0.12 7.56 -13.71
C LEU A 18 -1.32 6.61 -13.52
N MET A 19 -2.05 6.78 -12.42
CA MET A 19 -3.23 5.99 -12.07
C MET A 19 -4.51 6.84 -12.10
N ALA A 20 -4.63 7.81 -13.01
CA ALA A 20 -5.79 8.71 -13.08
C ALA A 20 -7.14 8.00 -13.29
N HIS A 21 -7.13 6.79 -13.87
CA HIS A 21 -8.33 5.98 -14.08
C HIS A 21 -8.81 5.26 -12.80
N ILE A 22 -7.99 5.16 -11.75
CA ILE A 22 -8.32 4.48 -10.50
C ILE A 22 -8.51 5.52 -9.39
N ARG A 23 -9.71 5.54 -8.81
CA ARG A 23 -10.04 6.46 -7.69
C ARG A 23 -9.99 5.81 -6.32
N ARG A 24 -10.05 4.47 -6.25
CA ARG A 24 -10.06 3.70 -4.99
C ARG A 24 -8.93 2.67 -4.99
N THR A 25 -7.86 2.95 -4.27
CA THR A 25 -6.63 2.12 -4.24
C THR A 25 -6.36 1.51 -2.86
N ARG A 26 -7.24 1.74 -1.88
CA ARG A 26 -7.04 1.26 -0.50
C ARG A 26 -6.83 -0.25 -0.43
N HIS A 27 -7.54 -1.03 -1.25
CA HIS A 27 -7.42 -2.48 -1.34
C HIS A 27 -6.04 -2.97 -1.81
N ILE A 28 -5.21 -2.09 -2.38
CA ILE A 28 -3.85 -2.43 -2.81
C ILE A 28 -2.90 -2.40 -1.61
N MET A 29 -2.93 -1.35 -0.78
CA MET A 29 -1.97 -1.21 0.32
C MET A 29 -2.51 -1.67 1.68
N MET A 30 -3.82 -1.56 1.92
CA MET A 30 -4.40 -1.83 3.24
C MET A 30 -4.79 -3.31 3.36
N PRO A 31 -4.17 -4.08 4.28
CA PRO A 31 -4.42 -5.52 4.40
C PRO A 31 -5.88 -5.85 4.70
N SER A 32 -6.56 -5.02 5.50
CA SER A 32 -7.97 -5.22 5.86
C SER A 32 -8.97 -5.04 4.73
N HIS A 33 -8.55 -4.44 3.60
CA HIS A 33 -9.41 -4.17 2.45
C HIS A 33 -9.07 -5.07 1.25
N ARG A 34 -8.22 -6.08 1.44
CA ARG A 34 -7.88 -7.09 0.43
C ARG A 34 -8.95 -8.17 0.38
N SER A 35 -9.13 -8.80 -0.78
CA SER A 35 -10.09 -9.90 -0.99
C SER A 35 -9.79 -11.13 -0.12
N CYS A 36 -8.53 -11.36 0.22
CA CYS A 36 -8.09 -12.44 1.09
C CYS A 36 -8.06 -12.05 2.58
N PHE A 37 -8.63 -10.92 2.96
CA PHE A 37 -8.68 -10.51 4.36
C PHE A 37 -9.54 -11.47 5.18
N SER A 38 -9.04 -11.85 6.37
CA SER A 38 -9.76 -12.68 7.34
C SER A 38 -9.78 -12.01 8.72
N TYR A 39 -10.96 -11.97 9.35
CA TYR A 39 -11.12 -11.46 10.72
C TYR A 39 -10.40 -12.33 11.77
N SER A 40 -10.00 -13.56 11.42
CA SER A 40 -9.16 -14.40 12.29
C SER A 40 -7.81 -13.75 12.64
N ILE A 41 -7.33 -12.80 11.83
CA ILE A 41 -6.12 -12.01 12.08
C ILE A 41 -6.25 -11.18 13.37
N PHE A 42 -7.46 -10.73 13.71
CA PHE A 42 -7.71 -9.98 14.95
C PHE A 42 -7.86 -10.89 16.19
N GLY A 43 -7.81 -12.22 16.01
CA GLY A 43 -7.94 -13.21 17.08
C GLY A 43 -6.66 -13.53 17.84
N SER A 44 -5.51 -12.95 17.48
CA SER A 44 -4.28 -13.10 18.25
C SER A 44 -4.36 -12.21 19.49
N ARG A 45 -4.42 -12.83 20.68
CA ARG A 45 -4.23 -12.16 21.97
C ARG A 45 -3.02 -11.23 21.85
N ILE A 46 -3.22 -9.98 22.25
CA ILE A 46 -2.21 -8.90 22.26
C ILE A 46 -1.00 -9.38 23.09
N SER A 47 0.02 -9.93 22.44
CA SER A 47 1.38 -9.93 22.94
C SER A 47 2.06 -8.68 22.38
N PRO A 48 2.63 -7.79 23.21
CA PRO A 48 2.94 -6.40 22.83
C PRO A 48 4.13 -6.23 21.87
N PHE A 49 4.62 -7.30 21.23
CA PHE A 49 5.84 -7.27 20.42
C PHE A 49 5.75 -8.19 19.21
N HIS A 50 4.85 -7.93 18.26
CA HIS A 50 5.15 -8.27 16.85
C HIS A 50 4.16 -7.62 15.90
N SER A 51 4.52 -6.45 15.37
CA SER A 51 3.82 -5.89 14.20
C SER A 51 4.80 -5.08 13.36
N PHE A 52 5.67 -5.78 12.65
CA PHE A 52 6.24 -5.34 11.39
C PHE A 52 6.13 -6.50 10.40
N ILE A 53 5.21 -6.36 9.46
CA ILE A 53 5.31 -6.64 8.01
C ILE A 53 3.94 -6.33 7.41
#